data_AF-A0A9F2RDY7-F1
#
_entry.id   AF-A0A9F2RDY7-F1
#
_cell.length_a   1.000
_cell.length_b   1.000
_cell.length_c   1.000
_cell.angle_alpha   90.00
_cell.angle_beta   90.00
_cell.angle_gamma   90.00
#
_symmetry.space_group_name_H-M   'P 1'
#
loop_
_entity.id
_entity.type
_entity.pdbx_description
1 polymer ?
#
loop_
_entity_poly.entity_id
_entity_poly.type
_entity_poly.pdbx_seq_one_letter_code
_entity_poly.pdbx_strand_id
1 'polypeptide(L)'
;MSHLQNINILWYVSPNRFVGRITIYNDEPEPLARPLGPENLLLKGAKLKNTSKIYGVAVYTGMETKMALNYQGKSQKRSAVEKSINMFLIVYLCILLSKAIVCTTLKYLWQNVPYNDEPWYNTKTQKDRETFKLLKMFTDFLSFMVLFNFIIPVSMYVTVEMQKFLGSFFISWDREMYDEDLQEGALVNTSDLNEELGQVSNVSSCLPLPNR
;
A
#
# COMPACT_ATOMS: atom_id res chain seq x y z
N MET A 1 -46.61 19.48 -6.32
CA MET A 1 -45.22 19.50 -5.83
C MET A 1 -45.04 20.62 -4.79
N SER A 2 -46.01 20.76 -3.88
CA SER A 2 -46.15 21.87 -2.91
C SER A 2 -46.37 21.40 -1.46
N HIS A 3 -46.44 20.08 -1.21
CA HIS A 3 -46.74 19.51 0.12
C HIS A 3 -45.50 19.15 0.97
N LEU A 4 -44.29 19.42 0.50
CA LEU A 4 -43.05 19.05 1.21
C LEU A 4 -42.46 20.19 2.07
N GLN A 5 -43.05 21.38 2.08
CA GLN A 5 -42.54 22.53 2.85
C GLN A 5 -42.84 22.47 4.37
N ASN A 6 -43.58 21.45 4.81
CA ASN A 6 -44.14 21.37 6.17
C ASN A 6 -43.50 20.29 7.05
N ILE A 7 -42.32 19.78 6.69
CA ILE A 7 -41.66 18.70 7.43
C ILE A 7 -40.26 19.16 7.84
N ASN A 8 -40.00 19.16 9.15
CA ASN A 8 -38.66 19.39 9.69
C ASN A 8 -38.17 18.10 10.36
N ILE A 9 -36.96 17.67 10.00
CA ILE A 9 -36.33 16.48 10.57
C ILE A 9 -35.10 16.97 11.32
N LEU A 10 -35.02 16.64 12.61
CA LEU A 10 -33.85 16.88 13.42
C LEU A 10 -33.24 15.53 13.79
N TRP A 11 -31.94 15.40 13.59
CA TRP A 11 -31.22 14.18 13.94
C TRP A 11 -29.87 14.54 14.55
N TYR A 12 -29.37 13.62 15.38
CA TYR A 12 -28.03 13.73 15.91
C TYR A 12 -27.10 12.73 15.22
N VAL A 13 -25.91 13.19 14.83
CA VAL A 13 -24.89 12.34 14.23
C VAL A 13 -24.19 11.56 15.33
N SER A 14 -24.64 10.32 15.57
CA SER A 14 -23.93 9.38 16.44
C SER A 14 -23.41 8.19 15.63
N PRO A 15 -22.12 7.83 15.78
CA PRO A 15 -21.53 6.72 15.04
C PRO A 15 -22.25 5.40 15.34
N ASN A 16 -22.59 5.13 16.60
CA ASN A 16 -23.12 3.82 17.03
C ASN A 16 -24.64 3.66 16.91
N ARG A 17 -25.44 4.74 16.99
CA ARG A 17 -26.91 4.63 16.96
C ARG A 17 -27.53 5.77 16.17
N PHE A 18 -28.62 5.50 15.45
CA PHE A 18 -29.42 6.56 14.85
C PHE A 18 -30.50 6.99 15.83
N VAL A 19 -30.56 8.29 16.11
CA VAL A 19 -31.59 8.92 16.94
C VAL A 19 -32.01 10.20 16.23
N GLY A 20 -33.27 10.24 15.82
CA GLY A 20 -33.86 11.40 15.17
C GLY A 20 -35.25 11.72 15.70
N ARG A 21 -35.79 12.84 15.23
CA ARG A 21 -37.15 13.30 15.47
C ARG A 21 -37.66 13.95 14.20
N ILE A 22 -38.87 13.58 13.80
CA ILE A 22 -39.60 14.24 12.73
C ILE A 22 -40.70 15.10 13.33
N THR A 23 -40.82 16.33 12.83
CA THR A 23 -41.84 17.30 13.19
C THR A 23 -42.63 17.65 11.93
N ILE A 24 -43.93 17.39 11.95
CA ILE A 24 -44.84 17.63 10.82
C ILE A 24 -45.74 18.81 11.21
N TYR A 25 -45.71 19.86 10.39
CA TYR A 25 -46.50 21.07 10.54
C TYR A 25 -47.76 20.95 9.69
N ASN A 26 -48.88 20.56 10.29
CA ASN A 26 -50.18 20.64 9.65
C ASN A 26 -50.83 22.00 9.95
N ASP A 27 -51.99 22.30 9.36
CA ASP A 27 -52.80 23.49 9.68
C ASP A 27 -53.38 23.48 11.13
N GLU A 28 -52.95 22.54 11.96
CA GLU A 28 -53.27 22.39 13.38
C GLU A 28 -52.31 23.24 14.25
N PRO A 29 -52.76 23.78 15.40
CA PRO A 29 -51.96 24.68 16.23
C PRO A 29 -50.74 24.03 16.91
N GLU A 30 -50.74 22.70 17.07
CA GLU A 30 -49.60 21.96 17.64
C GLU A 30 -48.92 21.05 16.59
N PRO A 31 -47.58 21.17 16.40
CA PRO A 31 -46.87 20.34 15.44
C PRO A 31 -46.72 18.89 15.94
N LEU A 32 -47.04 17.92 15.08
CA LEU A 32 -46.93 16.50 15.41
C LEU A 32 -45.47 16.05 15.41
N ALA A 33 -44.96 15.66 16.58
CA ALA A 33 -43.61 15.15 16.74
C ALA A 33 -43.56 13.62 16.93
N ARG A 34 -42.72 12.93 16.16
CA ARG A 34 -42.47 11.49 16.29
C ARG A 34 -40.96 11.21 16.41
N PRO A 35 -40.53 10.31 17.31
CA PRO A 35 -39.14 9.86 17.35
C PRO A 35 -38.83 8.97 16.14
N LEU A 36 -37.60 9.05 15.66
CA LEU A 36 -37.05 8.19 14.61
C LEU A 36 -35.94 7.31 15.21
N GLY A 37 -36.08 6.00 15.04
CA GLY A 37 -35.11 5.00 15.46
C GLY A 37 -34.38 4.34 14.28
N PRO A 38 -33.43 3.42 14.54
CA PRO A 38 -32.69 2.69 13.51
C PRO A 38 -33.60 1.89 12.57
N GLU A 39 -34.78 1.47 13.03
CA GLU A 39 -35.83 0.83 12.22
C GLU A 39 -36.39 1.73 11.11
N ASN A 40 -36.25 3.06 11.23
CA ASN A 40 -36.68 4.02 10.22
C ASN A 40 -35.53 4.45 9.28
N LEU A 41 -34.31 3.98 9.52
CA LEU A 41 -33.14 4.34 8.73
C LEU A 41 -32.81 3.26 7.69
N LEU A 42 -32.79 3.66 6.42
CA LEU A 42 -32.30 2.81 5.33
C LEU A 42 -30.83 3.14 5.04
N LEU A 43 -29.98 2.12 5.07
CA LEU A 43 -28.54 2.27 4.81
C LEU A 43 -28.25 2.27 3.30
N LYS A 44 -27.26 3.05 2.88
CA LYS A 44 -26.86 3.25 1.46
C LYS A 44 -26.61 1.95 0.67
N GLY A 45 -26.21 0.85 1.33
CA GLY A 45 -25.96 -0.44 0.66
C GLY A 45 -27.03 -1.53 0.90
N ALA A 46 -28.15 -1.19 1.52
CA ALA A 46 -29.25 -2.15 1.70
C ALA A 46 -30.07 -2.30 0.40
N LYS A 47 -30.41 -3.54 0.03
CA LYS A 47 -31.28 -3.83 -1.12
C LYS A 47 -32.72 -4.01 -0.65
N LEU A 48 -33.64 -3.19 -1.16
CA LEU A 48 -35.07 -3.32 -0.89
C LEU A 48 -35.59 -4.64 -1.50
N LYS A 49 -36.34 -5.41 -0.71
CA LYS A 49 -37.03 -6.64 -1.15
C LYS A 49 -38.50 -6.55 -0.77
N ASN A 50 -39.36 -7.23 -1.52
CA ASN A 50 -40.80 -7.40 -1.25
C ASN A 50 -41.66 -6.10 -1.25
N THR A 51 -41.16 -4.99 -1.80
CA THR A 51 -41.91 -3.72 -1.95
C THR A 51 -41.56 -3.05 -3.27
N SER A 52 -42.56 -2.51 -3.98
CA SER A 52 -42.37 -1.92 -5.32
C SER A 52 -41.68 -0.56 -5.30
N LYS A 53 -42.11 0.36 -4.41
CA LYS A 53 -41.59 1.72 -4.28
C LYS A 53 -41.71 2.21 -2.84
N ILE A 54 -40.78 3.07 -2.44
CA ILE A 54 -40.81 3.78 -1.15
C ILE A 54 -40.48 5.26 -1.39
N TYR A 55 -40.97 6.11 -0.49
CA TYR A 55 -40.57 7.51 -0.42
C TYR A 55 -39.74 7.71 0.84
N GLY A 56 -38.58 8.33 0.71
CA GLY A 56 -37.66 8.59 1.81
C GLY A 56 -36.99 9.93 1.67
N VAL A 57 -36.48 10.46 2.78
CA VAL A 57 -35.70 11.70 2.83
C VAL A 57 -34.25 11.34 3.13
N ALA A 58 -33.31 11.91 2.37
CA ALA A 58 -31.89 11.69 2.59
C ALA A 58 -31.45 12.43 3.86
N VAL A 59 -31.04 11.67 4.88
CA VAL A 59 -30.58 12.19 6.18
C VAL A 59 -29.05 12.28 6.25
N TYR A 60 -28.36 11.28 5.69
CA TYR A 60 -26.90 11.26 5.55
C TYR A 60 -26.53 11.23 4.07
N THR A 61 -25.51 11.99 3.67
CA THR A 61 -25.05 12.03 2.28
C THR A 61 -23.53 11.80 2.19
N GLY A 62 -23.07 11.25 1.06
CA GLY A 62 -21.65 11.08 0.78
C GLY A 62 -20.87 10.30 1.85
N MET A 63 -19.82 10.94 2.37
CA MET A 63 -18.89 10.39 3.38
C MET A 63 -19.46 10.38 4.80
N GLU A 64 -20.56 11.07 5.05
CA GLU A 64 -21.22 11.10 6.37
C GLU A 64 -22.15 9.90 6.59
N THR A 65 -22.35 9.06 5.58
CA THR A 65 -23.14 7.85 5.70
C THR A 65 -22.47 6.85 6.65
N LYS A 66 -23.26 6.15 7.48
CA LYS A 66 -22.72 5.14 8.42
C LYS A 66 -21.84 4.07 7.76
N MET A 67 -22.16 3.71 6.51
CA MET A 67 -21.33 2.79 5.73
C MET A 67 -19.96 3.39 5.38
N ALA A 68 -19.91 4.66 4.97
CA ALA A 68 -18.66 5.35 4.69
C ALA A 68 -17.84 5.62 5.96
N LEU A 69 -18.49 5.87 7.10
CA LEU A 69 -17.81 6.03 8.39
C LEU A 69 -17.21 4.72 8.93
N ASN A 70 -17.83 3.57 8.62
CA ASN A 70 -17.26 2.25 8.89
C ASN A 70 -16.17 1.86 7.88
N TYR A 71 -16.02 2.61 6.79
CA TYR A 71 -14.94 2.42 5.83
C TYR A 71 -13.68 3.08 6.40
N GLN A 72 -12.91 2.33 7.19
CA GLN A 72 -11.55 2.77 7.52
C GLN A 72 -10.76 2.90 6.22
N GLY A 73 -10.12 4.05 6.03
CA GLY A 73 -9.28 4.30 4.85
C GLY A 73 -8.35 3.13 4.62
N LYS A 74 -8.24 2.70 3.35
CA LYS A 74 -7.42 1.56 2.93
C LYS A 74 -5.97 1.84 3.35
N SER A 75 -5.55 1.33 4.50
CA SER A 75 -4.15 1.35 4.89
C SER A 75 -3.40 0.57 3.82
N GLN A 76 -2.41 1.19 3.19
CA GLN A 76 -1.61 0.50 2.20
C GLN A 76 -0.85 -0.62 2.90
N LYS A 77 -1.29 -1.86 2.63
CA LYS A 77 -0.60 -3.05 3.08
C LYS A 77 0.71 -3.13 2.30
N ARG A 78 1.81 -2.73 2.92
CA ARG A 78 3.15 -2.98 2.39
C ARG A 78 3.40 -4.48 2.43
N SER A 79 3.78 -5.07 1.31
CA SER A 79 4.11 -6.50 1.24
C SER A 79 5.32 -6.82 2.13
N ALA A 80 5.35 -8.01 2.73
CA ALA A 80 6.53 -8.51 3.45
C ALA A 80 7.79 -8.57 2.56
N VAL A 81 7.59 -8.71 1.24
CA VAL A 81 8.66 -8.72 0.24
C VAL A 81 9.32 -7.35 0.12
N GLU A 82 8.58 -6.25 0.19
CA GLU A 82 9.17 -4.90 0.15
C GLU A 82 10.13 -4.67 1.33
N LYS A 83 9.75 -5.15 2.52
CA LYS A 83 10.59 -5.09 3.72
C LYS A 83 11.86 -5.92 3.55
N SER A 84 11.75 -7.08 2.92
CA SER A 84 12.88 -7.98 2.65
C SER A 84 13.85 -7.39 1.63
N ILE A 85 13.33 -6.74 0.57
CA ILE A 85 14.16 -6.02 -0.42
C ILE A 85 14.96 -4.90 0.24
N ASN A 86 14.33 -4.11 1.11
CA ASN A 86 15.04 -3.05 1.83
C ASN A 86 16.14 -3.60 2.76
N MET A 87 15.92 -4.77 3.39
CA MET A 87 16.94 -5.46 4.16
C MET A 87 18.12 -5.88 3.28
N PHE A 88 17.86 -6.49 2.12
CA PHE A 88 18.92 -6.87 1.18
C PHE A 88 19.71 -5.67 0.68
N LEU A 89 19.07 -4.52 0.44
CA LEU A 89 19.75 -3.29 0.05
C LEU A 89 20.77 -2.85 1.10
N ILE A 90 20.41 -2.89 2.39
CA ILE A 90 21.33 -2.59 3.50
C ILE A 90 22.50 -3.59 3.51
N VAL A 91 22.22 -4.88 3.33
CA VAL A 91 23.26 -5.92 3.27
C VAL A 91 24.23 -5.68 2.11
N TYR A 92 23.72 -5.40 0.90
CA TYR A 92 24.55 -5.09 -0.26
C TYR A 92 25.38 -3.82 -0.07
N LEU A 93 24.83 -2.79 0.57
CA LEU A 93 25.57 -1.58 0.93
C LEU A 93 26.74 -1.90 1.87
N CYS A 94 26.51 -2.71 2.90
CA CYS A 94 27.57 -3.15 3.81
C CYS A 94 28.66 -3.94 3.09
N ILE A 95 28.29 -4.87 2.20
CA ILE A 95 29.23 -5.64 1.38
C ILE A 95 30.05 -4.71 0.49
N LEU A 96 29.40 -3.77 -0.19
CA LEU A 96 30.05 -2.80 -1.08
C LEU A 96 31.07 -1.93 -0.33
N LEU A 97 30.71 -1.42 0.84
CA LEU A 97 31.62 -0.67 1.71
C LEU A 97 32.80 -1.53 2.16
N SER A 98 32.56 -2.75 2.63
CA SER A 98 33.62 -3.65 3.09
C SER A 98 34.62 -3.95 1.98
N LYS A 99 34.14 -4.20 0.76
CA LYS A 99 34.97 -4.49 -0.42
C LYS A 99 35.79 -3.26 -0.84
N ALA A 100 35.18 -2.08 -0.85
CA ALA A 100 35.88 -0.83 -1.15
C ALA A 100 36.99 -0.56 -0.12
N ILE A 101 36.74 -0.79 1.17
CA ILE A 101 37.76 -0.66 2.22
C ILE A 101 38.90 -1.67 2.00
N VAL A 102 38.59 -2.95 1.84
CA VAL A 102 39.59 -4.01 1.65
C VAL A 102 40.46 -3.74 0.42
N CYS A 103 39.86 -3.38 -0.72
CA CYS A 103 40.61 -3.03 -1.94
C CYS A 103 41.48 -1.79 -1.76
N THR A 104 40.98 -0.76 -1.06
CA THR A 104 41.75 0.45 -0.76
C THR A 104 42.95 0.12 0.13
N THR A 105 42.75 -0.64 1.21
CA THR A 105 43.83 -1.07 2.10
C THR A 105 44.87 -1.91 1.37
N LEU A 106 44.44 -2.89 0.56
CA LEU A 106 45.35 -3.72 -0.24
C LEU A 106 46.16 -2.89 -1.25
N LYS A 107 45.54 -1.90 -1.90
CA LYS A 107 46.25 -0.96 -2.79
C LYS A 107 47.37 -0.23 -2.05
N TYR A 108 47.08 0.33 -0.87
CA TYR A 108 48.09 1.06 -0.10
C TYR A 108 49.18 0.14 0.47
N LEU A 109 48.83 -1.08 0.90
CA LEU A 109 49.81 -2.07 1.31
C LEU A 109 50.74 -2.46 0.17
N TRP A 110 50.22 -2.61 -1.05
CA TRP A 110 51.00 -2.90 -2.25
C TRP A 110 51.91 -1.72 -2.66
N GLN A 111 51.41 -0.49 -2.55
CA GLN A 111 52.15 0.74 -2.87
C GLN A 111 53.21 1.13 -1.82
N ASN A 112 53.22 0.50 -0.64
CA ASN A 112 54.30 0.68 0.32
C ASN A 112 55.66 0.18 -0.22
N VAL A 113 55.66 -0.70 -1.23
CA VAL A 113 56.87 -1.13 -1.92
C VAL A 113 57.31 -0.02 -2.88
N PRO A 114 58.52 0.57 -2.72
CA PRO A 114 58.90 1.83 -3.38
C PRO A 114 58.94 1.76 -4.91
N TYR A 115 59.13 0.58 -5.49
CA TYR A 115 59.13 0.39 -6.95
C TYR A 115 57.71 0.21 -7.55
N ASN A 116 56.71 -0.13 -6.74
CA ASN A 116 55.36 -0.47 -7.22
C ASN A 116 54.45 0.75 -7.40
N ASP A 117 54.77 1.87 -6.77
CA ASP A 117 53.90 3.07 -6.80
C ASP A 117 54.20 4.00 -7.99
N GLU A 118 55.43 4.00 -8.50
CA GLU A 118 55.86 4.73 -9.71
C GLU A 118 56.87 3.89 -10.51
N PRO A 119 56.42 2.87 -11.26
CA PRO A 119 57.32 2.16 -12.14
C PRO A 119 57.81 3.06 -13.28
N TRP A 120 59.00 2.78 -13.82
CA TRP A 120 59.70 3.62 -14.80
C TRP A 120 58.90 3.94 -16.09
N TYR A 121 57.88 3.15 -16.40
CA TYR A 121 57.03 3.31 -17.58
C TYR A 121 55.73 4.11 -17.32
N ASN A 122 55.39 4.41 -16.06
CA ASN A 122 54.16 5.13 -15.70
C ASN A 122 54.40 6.12 -14.56
N THR A 123 55.01 7.26 -14.92
CA THR A 123 55.30 8.36 -13.99
C THR A 123 54.03 9.14 -13.67
N LYS A 124 53.81 9.48 -12.39
CA LYS A 124 52.66 10.28 -11.97
C LYS A 124 52.75 11.72 -12.49
N THR A 125 51.59 12.31 -12.76
CA THR A 125 51.47 13.73 -13.10
C THR A 125 51.90 14.61 -11.92
N GLN A 126 52.49 15.78 -12.18
CA GLN A 126 52.90 16.72 -11.13
C GLN A 126 51.75 17.07 -10.16
N LYS A 127 50.53 17.23 -10.68
CA LYS A 127 49.31 17.44 -9.91
C LYS A 127 48.99 16.29 -8.93
N ASP A 128 49.29 15.04 -9.30
CA ASP A 128 49.05 13.85 -8.47
C ASP A 128 50.09 13.69 -7.36
N ARG A 129 51.28 14.28 -7.52
CA ARG A 129 52.33 14.34 -6.48
C ARG A 129 52.06 15.44 -5.46
N GLU A 130 51.47 16.56 -5.90
CA GLU A 130 51.13 17.69 -5.03
C GLU A 130 49.80 17.51 -4.27
N THR A 131 48.98 16.52 -4.65
CA THR A 131 47.71 16.24 -3.98
C THR A 131 47.92 15.65 -2.58
N PHE A 132 47.16 16.16 -1.59
CA PHE A 132 47.19 15.62 -0.23
C PHE A 132 46.89 14.11 -0.19
N LYS A 133 47.71 13.36 0.54
CA LYS A 133 47.60 11.89 0.66
C LYS A 133 46.21 11.41 1.11
N LEU A 134 45.57 12.16 2.03
CA LEU A 134 44.20 11.87 2.49
C LEU A 134 43.15 12.08 1.41
N LEU A 135 43.26 13.15 0.61
CA LEU A 135 42.35 13.40 -0.52
C LEU A 135 42.49 12.30 -1.57
N LYS A 136 43.72 11.88 -1.87
CA LYS A 136 43.99 10.78 -2.80
C LYS A 136 43.36 9.46 -2.32
N MET A 137 43.51 9.14 -1.04
CA MET A 137 42.88 7.96 -0.41
C MET A 137 41.36 7.99 -0.50
N PHE A 138 40.75 9.16 -0.28
CA PHE A 138 39.31 9.32 -0.41
C PHE A 138 38.84 9.15 -1.85
N THR A 139 39.54 9.75 -2.83
CA THR A 139 39.22 9.60 -4.26
C THR A 139 39.37 8.16 -4.74
N ASP A 140 40.41 7.46 -4.27
CA ASP A 140 40.65 6.03 -4.57
C ASP A 140 39.54 5.15 -3.98
N PHE A 141 39.12 5.43 -2.74
CA PHE A 141 37.99 4.74 -2.10
C PHE A 141 36.68 4.93 -2.89
N LEU A 142 36.36 6.17 -3.28
CA LEU A 142 35.19 6.45 -4.12
C LEU A 142 35.27 5.77 -5.49
N SER A 143 36.46 5.69 -6.08
CA SER A 143 36.66 5.01 -7.35
C SER A 143 36.34 3.51 -7.26
N PHE A 144 36.77 2.85 -6.19
CA PHE A 144 36.39 1.45 -5.93
C PHE A 144 34.90 1.27 -5.64
N MET A 145 34.26 2.26 -5.00
CA MET A 145 32.82 2.27 -4.76
C MET A 145 32.03 2.27 -6.08
N VAL A 146 32.43 3.12 -7.04
CA VAL A 146 31.85 3.18 -8.39
C VAL A 146 32.12 1.89 -9.16
N LEU A 147 33.35 1.37 -9.09
CA LEU A 147 33.73 0.12 -9.75
C LEU A 147 32.85 -1.06 -9.32
N PHE A 148 32.42 -1.11 -8.05
CA PHE A 148 31.60 -2.18 -7.51
C PHE A 148 30.10 -1.86 -7.40
N ASN A 149 29.63 -0.77 -8.01
CA ASN A 149 28.22 -0.40 -8.00
C ASN A 149 27.32 -1.50 -8.60
N PHE A 150 27.83 -2.29 -9.55
CA PHE A 150 27.12 -3.43 -10.15
C PHE A 150 26.71 -4.53 -9.14
N ILE A 151 27.29 -4.55 -7.93
CA ILE A 151 26.90 -5.48 -6.87
C ILE A 151 25.46 -5.21 -6.41
N ILE A 152 24.99 -3.96 -6.46
CA ILE A 152 23.61 -3.63 -6.13
C ILE A 152 22.78 -3.90 -7.40
N PRO A 153 21.95 -4.97 -7.44
CA PRO A 153 21.18 -5.29 -8.63
C PRO A 153 20.02 -4.30 -8.74
N VAL A 154 20.23 -3.18 -9.46
CA VAL A 154 19.17 -2.18 -9.69
C VAL A 154 17.95 -2.80 -10.36
N SER A 155 18.17 -3.83 -11.19
CA SER A 155 17.11 -4.57 -11.87
C SER A 155 16.29 -5.49 -10.95
N MET A 156 16.77 -5.85 -9.75
CA MET A 156 16.07 -6.80 -8.87
C MET A 156 14.66 -6.29 -8.51
N TYR A 157 14.52 -4.99 -8.22
CA TYR A 157 13.23 -4.40 -7.90
C TYR A 157 12.24 -4.55 -9.06
N VAL A 158 12.68 -4.18 -10.27
CA VAL A 158 11.86 -4.29 -11.49
C VAL A 158 11.53 -5.75 -11.80
N THR A 159 12.48 -6.67 -11.62
CA THR A 159 12.24 -8.10 -11.84
C THR A 159 11.19 -8.67 -10.87
N VAL A 160 11.23 -8.28 -9.59
CA VAL A 160 10.22 -8.71 -8.61
C VAL A 160 8.84 -8.16 -8.96
N GLU A 161 8.74 -6.88 -9.31
CA GLU A 161 7.46 -6.29 -9.73
C GLU A 161 6.91 -6.95 -11.01
N MET A 162 7.77 -7.23 -11.97
CA MET A 162 7.38 -7.94 -13.20
C MET A 162 6.89 -9.36 -12.89
N GLN A 163 7.54 -10.07 -11.96
CA GLN A 163 7.10 -11.39 -11.52
C GLN A 163 5.72 -11.34 -10.85
N LYS A 164 5.45 -10.37 -9.98
CA LYS A 164 4.13 -10.18 -9.34
C LYS A 164 3.04 -9.90 -10.37
N PHE A 165 3.35 -9.05 -11.35
CA PHE A 165 2.45 -8.73 -12.46
C PHE A 165 2.12 -9.98 -13.28
N LEU A 166 3.13 -10.72 -13.72
CA LEU A 166 2.92 -11.99 -14.43
C LEU A 166 2.14 -13.01 -13.59
N GLY A 167 2.42 -13.10 -12.28
CA GLY A 167 1.68 -13.93 -11.34
C GLY A 167 0.18 -13.62 -11.30
N SER A 168 -0.20 -12.34 -11.40
CA SER A 168 -1.61 -11.94 -11.42
C SER A 168 -2.36 -12.46 -12.66
N PHE A 169 -1.72 -12.46 -13.83
CA PHE A 169 -2.33 -13.06 -15.03
C PHE A 169 -2.52 -14.56 -14.90
N PHE A 170 -1.57 -15.27 -14.30
CA PHE A 170 -1.72 -16.71 -14.09
C PHE A 170 -2.95 -17.04 -13.23
N ILE A 171 -3.21 -16.26 -12.18
CA ILE A 171 -4.41 -16.42 -11.35
C ILE A 171 -5.68 -16.12 -12.16
N SER A 172 -5.71 -15.04 -12.94
CA SER A 172 -6.90 -14.67 -13.71
C SER A 172 -7.18 -15.56 -14.91
N TRP A 173 -6.19 -16.28 -15.43
CA TRP A 173 -6.35 -17.23 -16.54
C TRP A 173 -6.65 -18.65 -16.09
N ASP A 174 -6.64 -18.92 -14.79
CA ASP A 174 -6.95 -20.25 -14.27
C ASP A 174 -8.43 -20.60 -14.53
N ARG A 175 -8.64 -21.72 -15.21
CA ARG A 175 -9.99 -22.22 -15.52
C ARG A 175 -10.64 -22.88 -14.32
N GLU A 176 -9.87 -23.37 -13.35
CA GLU A 176 -10.41 -24.00 -12.13
C GLU A 176 -11.08 -22.97 -11.21
N MET A 177 -10.69 -21.70 -11.33
CA MET A 177 -11.29 -20.57 -10.59
C MET A 177 -12.36 -19.82 -11.41
N TYR A 178 -12.89 -20.43 -12.47
CA TYR A 178 -14.00 -19.87 -13.26
C TYR A 178 -15.33 -20.47 -12.82
N ASP A 179 -16.29 -19.60 -12.50
CA ASP A 179 -17.64 -20.00 -12.13
C ASP A 179 -18.56 -19.96 -13.37
N GLU A 180 -19.07 -21.14 -13.77
CA GLU A 180 -19.95 -21.27 -14.94
C GLU A 180 -21.33 -20.65 -14.72
N ASP A 181 -21.85 -20.62 -13.49
CA ASP A 181 -23.18 -20.11 -13.17
C ASP A 181 -23.20 -18.57 -13.18
N LEU A 182 -22.14 -17.95 -12.66
CA LEU A 182 -21.98 -16.49 -12.65
C LEU A 182 -21.32 -15.95 -13.94
N GLN A 183 -20.73 -16.82 -14.76
CA GLN A 183 -19.91 -16.48 -15.93
C GLN A 183 -18.71 -15.56 -15.62
N GLU A 184 -18.19 -15.63 -14.39
CA GLU A 184 -17.12 -14.77 -13.89
C GLU A 184 -15.90 -15.61 -13.47
N GLY A 185 -14.70 -15.11 -13.75
CA GLY A 185 -13.43 -15.71 -13.34
C GLY A 185 -12.76 -14.95 -12.18
N ALA A 186 -11.65 -15.49 -11.67
CA ALA A 186 -10.87 -14.85 -10.63
C ALA A 186 -10.32 -13.47 -11.06
N LEU A 187 -10.79 -12.41 -10.40
CA LEU A 187 -10.32 -11.05 -10.62
C LEU A 187 -9.25 -10.65 -9.60
N VAL A 188 -8.03 -10.41 -10.06
CA VAL A 188 -6.94 -9.91 -9.23
C VAL A 188 -6.93 -8.38 -9.24
N ASN A 189 -7.37 -7.78 -8.13
CA ASN A 189 -7.41 -6.31 -7.99
C ASN A 189 -6.08 -5.68 -7.55
N THR A 190 -5.10 -6.47 -7.08
CA THR A 190 -3.82 -5.99 -6.58
C THR A 190 -2.75 -7.08 -6.75
N SER A 191 -1.70 -6.80 -7.51
CA SER A 191 -0.59 -7.74 -7.77
C SER A 191 0.34 -7.94 -6.57
N ASP A 192 0.42 -6.96 -5.67
CA ASP A 192 1.35 -6.95 -4.52
C ASP A 192 1.02 -7.99 -3.45
N LEU A 193 -0.20 -8.53 -3.46
CA LEU A 193 -0.70 -9.45 -2.44
C LEU A 193 -0.68 -10.91 -2.89
N ASN A 194 -0.28 -11.20 -4.12
CA ASN A 194 -0.30 -12.56 -4.67
C ASN A 194 0.59 -13.51 -3.85
N GLU A 195 1.72 -13.02 -3.37
CA GLU A 195 2.68 -13.77 -2.53
C GLU A 195 2.23 -13.94 -1.07
N GLU A 196 1.35 -13.05 -0.59
CA GLU A 196 0.81 -13.10 0.77
C GLU A 196 -0.30 -14.17 0.89
N LEU A 197 -0.95 -14.55 -0.23
CA LEU A 197 -1.95 -15.63 -0.25
C LEU A 197 -1.38 -16.95 0.29
N GLY A 198 -0.09 -17.23 0.04
CA GLY A 198 0.60 -18.41 0.57
C GLY A 198 0.99 -18.31 2.05
N GLN A 199 0.83 -17.15 2.68
CA GLN A 199 1.23 -16.88 4.07
C GLN A 199 0.02 -16.72 5.02
N VAL A 200 -1.20 -16.90 4.51
CA VAL A 200 -2.43 -16.75 5.31
C VAL A 200 -2.53 -17.88 6.34
N SER A 201 -2.46 -17.53 7.63
CA SER A 201 -2.61 -18.48 8.73
C SER A 201 -4.04 -18.61 9.25
N ASN A 202 -4.87 -17.58 9.04
CA ASN A 202 -6.24 -17.52 9.56
C ASN A 202 -7.19 -17.06 8.46
N VAL A 203 -8.26 -17.81 8.26
CA VAL A 203 -9.34 -17.47 7.32
C VAL A 203 -10.59 -17.15 8.13
N SER A 204 -11.01 -15.88 8.10
CA SER A 204 -12.28 -15.45 8.70
C SER A 204 -13.37 -15.48 7.64
N SER A 205 -14.14 -16.57 7.58
CA SER A 205 -15.29 -16.69 6.68
C SER A 205 -16.55 -16.10 7.31
N CYS A 206 -17.25 -15.20 6.61
CA CYS A 206 -18.58 -14.69 7.00
C CYS A 206 -19.71 -15.66 6.58
N LEU A 207 -19.52 -16.96 6.77
CA LEU A 207 -20.61 -17.92 6.61
C LEU A 207 -21.42 -17.94 7.92
N PRO A 208 -22.76 -17.82 7.87
CA PRO A 208 -23.56 -18.18 9.02
C PRO A 208 -23.27 -19.65 9.31
N LEU A 209 -22.67 -19.94 10.47
CA LEU A 209 -22.51 -21.30 10.93
C LEU A 209 -23.92 -21.93 10.94
N PRO A 210 -24.11 -23.11 10.32
CA PRO A 210 -25.37 -23.80 10.45
C PRO A 210 -25.61 -24.02 11.96
N ASN A 211 -26.77 -23.59 12.45
CA ASN A 211 -27.18 -23.80 13.83
C ASN A 211 -26.89 -25.25 14.23
N ARG A 212 -26.00 -25.45 15.21
CA ARG A 212 -25.88 -26.73 15.92
C ARG A 212 -27.02 -26.86 16.91
#